data_AF-A0A852Z5R9-F1
#
_entry.id   AF-A0A852Z5R9-F1
#
_cell.length_a   1.000
_cell.length_b   1.000
_cell.length_c   1.000
_cell.angle_alpha   90.00
_cell.angle_beta   90.00
_cell.angle_gamma   90.00
#
_symmetry.space_group_name_H-M   'P 1'
#
loop_
_entity.id
_entity.type
_entity.pdbx_description
1 polymer ?
#
loop_
_entity_poly.entity_id
_entity_poly.type
_entity_poly.pdbx_seq_one_letter_code
_entity_poly.pdbx_strand_id
1 'polypeptide(L)' 'MVAKTRGRRRERGYVRRRGNSFQVLVYSGVDPLTGKDSYLTESAKDKRQVEKIRTRLLAQVDQQRQATTKASRVRP' A
#
# COMPACT_ATOMS: atom_id res chain seq x y z
N MET A 1 10.35 -24.14 -11.82
CA MET A 1 9.60 -23.99 -10.56
C MET A 1 9.78 -22.57 -10.05
N VAL A 2 8.82 -21.65 -10.22
CA VAL A 2 8.92 -20.30 -9.63
C VAL A 2 8.25 -20.34 -8.26
N ALA A 3 9.07 -20.57 -7.23
CA ALA A 3 8.62 -20.40 -5.85
C ALA A 3 8.28 -18.93 -5.66
N LYS A 4 6.98 -18.61 -5.57
CA LYS A 4 6.49 -17.28 -5.18
C LYS A 4 6.89 -17.08 -3.73
N THR A 5 8.08 -16.52 -3.53
CA THR A 5 8.62 -16.16 -2.22
C THR A 5 7.51 -15.44 -1.48
N ARG A 6 7.01 -16.04 -0.39
CA ARG A 6 6.03 -15.42 0.50
C ARG A 6 6.72 -14.21 1.06
N GLY A 7 6.65 -13.10 0.33
CA GLY A 7 7.43 -11.90 0.58
C GLY A 7 7.25 -11.57 2.04
N ARG A 8 8.36 -11.55 2.80
CA ARG A 8 8.45 -10.99 4.14
C ARG A 8 7.43 -9.87 4.20
N ARG A 9 6.43 -10.04 5.06
CA ARG A 9 5.24 -9.19 5.20
C ARG A 9 5.74 -7.76 5.46
N ARG A 10 6.19 -7.05 4.43
CA ARG A 10 6.77 -5.71 4.50
C ARG A 10 5.73 -4.92 5.27
N GLU A 11 6.15 -4.36 6.40
CA GLU A 11 5.24 -3.72 7.35
C GLU A 11 4.27 -2.83 6.56
N ARG A 12 2.98 -3.17 6.64
CA ARG A 12 1.94 -2.52 5.85
C ARG A 12 1.78 -1.10 6.39
N GLY A 13 2.58 -0.18 5.88
CA GLY A 13 2.57 1.23 6.24
C GLY A 13 3.79 1.68 7.05
N TYR A 14 4.52 2.65 6.52
CA TYR A 14 5.56 3.42 7.19
C TYR A 14 5.01 4.81 7.51
N VAL A 15 5.17 5.27 8.76
CA VAL A 15 4.80 6.64 9.15
C VAL A 15 6.08 7.42 9.43
N ARG A 16 6.31 8.50 8.69
CA ARG A 16 7.43 9.43 8.95
C ARG A 16 6.93 10.76 9.47
N ARG A 17 7.67 11.38 10.38
CA ARG A 17 7.40 12.74 10.85
C ARG A 17 8.13 13.76 9.97
N ARG A 18 7.41 14.73 9.40
CA ARG A 18 7.94 15.90 8.70
C ARG A 18 7.61 17.14 9.53
N GLY A 19 8.56 17.61 10.34
CA GLY A 19 8.36 18.76 11.24
C GLY A 19 7.14 18.57 12.14
N ASN A 20 6.11 19.41 11.93
CA ASN A 20 4.84 19.38 12.67
C ASN A 20 3.75 18.50 12.03
N SER A 21 4.11 17.69 11.03
CA SER A 21 3.18 16.81 10.33
C SER A 21 3.71 15.37 10.28
N PHE A 22 2.81 14.44 10.03
CA PHE A 22 3.07 13.04 9.82
C PHE A 22 2.71 12.71 8.37
N GLN A 23 3.54 11.90 7.72
CA GLN A 23 3.26 11.36 6.41
C GLN A 23 3.20 9.84 6.53
N VAL A 24 2.06 9.28 6.13
CA VAL A 24 1.81 7.85 6.07
C VAL A 24 2.13 7.39 4.65
N LEU A 25 2.93 6.35 4.50
CA LEU A 25 3.25 5.71 3.23
C LEU A 25 2.84 4.24 3.32
N VAL A 26 1.90 3.79 2.50
CA VAL A 26 1.45 2.39 2.43
C VAL A 26 1.84 1.80 1.09
N TYR A 27 2.54 0.67 1.12
CA TYR A 27 2.90 -0.06 -0.09
C TYR A 27 1.65 -0.62 -0.79
N SER A 28 1.34 -0.12 -1.99
CA SER A 28 0.19 -0.56 -2.79
C SER A 28 0.52 -1.76 -3.66
N GLY A 29 1.78 -1.92 -4.07
CA GLY A 29 2.21 -3.04 -4.91
C GLY A 29 3.32 -2.60 -5.86
N VAL A 30 3.52 -3.35 -6.94
CA VAL A 30 4.39 -2.96 -8.05
C VAL A 30 3.51 -2.39 -9.15
N ASP A 31 3.86 -1.21 -9.64
CA ASP A 31 3.20 -0.59 -10.78
C ASP A 31 3.47 -1.44 -12.04
N PRO A 32 2.44 -1.98 -12.71
CA PRO A 32 2.63 -2.83 -13.89
C PRO A 32 3.18 -2.06 -15.10
N LEU A 33 3.04 -0.74 -15.15
CA LEU A 33 3.52 0.09 -16.25
C LEU A 33 5.02 0.37 -16.14
N THR A 34 5.50 0.58 -14.92
CA THR A 34 6.89 1.01 -14.67
C THR A 34 7.76 -0.06 -14.01
N GLY A 35 7.16 -1.13 -13.48
CA GLY A 35 7.86 -2.17 -12.72
C GLY A 35 8.39 -1.70 -11.36
N LYS A 36 8.02 -0.49 -10.92
CA LYS A 36 8.53 0.11 -9.68
C LYS A 36 7.58 -0.11 -8.52
N ASP A 37 8.12 -0.11 -7.30
CA ASP A 37 7.32 -0.14 -6.09
C ASP A 37 6.43 1.12 -6.01
N SER A 38 5.12 0.89 -5.95
CA SER A 38 4.10 1.92 -5.79
C SER A 38 3.71 2.05 -4.32
N TYR A 39 3.56 3.30 -3.89
CA TYR A 39 3.20 3.65 -2.52
C TYR A 39 2.08 4.68 -2.56
N LEU A 40 1.03 4.43 -1.79
CA LEU A 40 0.05 5.46 -1.46
C LEU A 40 0.59 6.29 -0.30
N THR A 41 0.59 7.62 -0.45
CA THR A 41 1.09 8.51 0.57
C THR A 41 0.09 9.59 0.90
N GLU A 42 -0.09 9.88 2.19
CA GLU A 42 -0.99 10.94 2.64
C GLU A 42 -0.41 11.59 3.91
N SER A 43 -0.65 12.88 4.08
CA SER A 43 -0.13 13.68 5.20
C SER A 43 -1.24 14.08 6.17
N ALA A 44 -0.92 14.06 7.46
CA ALA A 44 -1.79 14.49 8.55
C ALA A 44 -1.03 15.35 9.55
N LYS A 45 -1.71 16.28 10.20
CA LYS A 45 -1.15 17.06 11.33
C LYS A 45 -1.36 16.35 12.67
N ASP A 46 -2.47 15.62 12.80
CA ASP A 46 -2.86 14.98 14.04
C ASP A 46 -2.59 13.47 14.06
N LYS A 47 -2.13 12.96 15.20
CA LYS A 47 -1.96 11.51 15.41
C LYS A 47 -3.28 10.74 15.22
N ARG A 48 -4.42 11.30 15.63
CA ARG A 48 -5.74 10.68 15.39
C ARG A 48 -6.11 10.60 13.91
N GLN A 49 -5.68 11.59 13.12
CA GLN A 49 -5.87 11.56 11.66
C GLN A 49 -4.94 10.53 11.02
N VAL A 50 -3.71 10.38 11.50
CA VAL A 50 -2.75 9.39 11.01
C VAL A 50 -3.34 7.98 11.05
N GLU A 51 -3.95 7.59 12.16
CA GLU A 51 -4.57 6.26 12.29
C GLU A 51 -5.74 6.06 11.32
N LYS A 52 -6.61 7.07 11.19
CA LYS A 52 -7.73 7.05 10.22
C LYS A 52 -7.23 6.94 8.77
N ILE A 53 -6.23 7.75 8.42
CA ILE A 53 -5.59 7.74 7.11
C ILE A 53 -4.96 6.38 6.84
N ARG A 54 -4.20 5.84 7.80
CA ARG A 54 -3.58 4.52 7.66
C ARG A 54 -4.62 3.44 7.34
N THR A 55 -5.73 3.42 8.05
CA THR A 55 -6.82 2.46 7.79
C THR A 55 -7.45 2.67 6.42
N ARG A 56 -7.69 3.92 6.00
CA ARG A 56 -8.23 4.25 4.67
C ARG A 56 -7.30 3.82 3.55
N LEU A 57 -6.00 4.10 3.68
CA LEU A 57 -4.98 3.71 2.70
C LEU A 57 -4.86 2.18 2.60
N LEU A 58 -4.86 1.47 3.73
CA LEU A 58 -4.87 0.00 3.73
C LEU A 58 -6.09 -0.57 3.00
N ALA A 59 -7.28 -0.01 3.27
CA ALA A 59 -8.49 -0.42 2.58
C ALA A 59 -8.40 -0.18 1.07
N GLN A 60 -7.86 0.96 0.62
CA GLN A 60 -7.63 1.23 -0.80
C GLN A 60 -6.66 0.22 -1.45
N VAL A 61 -5.58 -0.14 -0.76
CA VAL A 61 -4.64 -1.15 -1.24
C VAL A 61 -5.31 -2.52 -1.35
N ASP A 62 -6.08 -2.91 -0.34
CA ASP A 62 -6.78 -4.20 -0.37
C ASP A 62 -7.84 -4.24 -1.49
N GLN A 63 -8.57 -3.13 -1.74
CA GLN A 63 -9.49 -3.00 -2.87
C GLN A 63 -8.76 -3.11 -4.22
N GLN A 64 -7.65 -2.39 -4.41
CA GLN A 64 -6.84 -2.48 -5.62
C GLN A 64 -6.32 -3.90 -5.87
N ARG A 65 -5.83 -4.58 -4.83
CA ARG A 65 -5.36 -5.97 -4.92
C ARG A 65 -6.47 -6.93 -5.28
N GLN A 66 -7.67 -6.75 -4.74
CA GLN A 66 -8.83 -7.56 -5.12
C GLN A 66 -9.22 -7.33 -6.57
N ALA A 67 -9.22 -6.09 -7.06
CA ALA A 67 -9.49 -5.76 -8.45
C ALA A 67 -8.46 -6.39 -9.42
N THR A 68 -7.15 -6.29 -9.11
CA THR A 68 -6.10 -6.93 -9.93
C THR A 68 -6.13 -8.45 -9.87
N THR A 69 -6.48 -9.04 -8.71
CA THR A 69 -6.60 -10.50 -8.58
C THR A 69 -7.79 -11.02 -9.39
N LYS A 70 -8.92 -10.28 -9.44
CA LYS A 70 -10.05 -10.60 -10.33
C LYS A 70 -9.65 -10.51 -11.81
N ALA A 71 -8.91 -9.47 -12.19
CA ALA A 71 -8.43 -9.30 -13.56
C ALA A 71 -7.41 -10.38 -13.99
N SER A 72 -6.56 -10.84 -13.06
CA SER A 72 -5.57 -11.90 -13.33
C SER A 72 -6.16 -13.31 -13.33
N ARG A 73 -7.39 -13.53 -12.83
CA ARG A 73 -8.04 -14.85 -12.75
C ARG A 73 -8.88 -15.17 -14.00
N VAL A 74 -8.59 -14.55 -15.13
CA VAL A 74 -9.19 -14.91 -16.43
C VAL A 74 -8.07 -15.33 -17.38
N ARG A 75 -7.80 -16.64 -17.42
CA ARG A 75 -7.12 -17.41 -18.48
C ARG A 75 -6.97 -18.86 -18.01
N PRO A 76 -7.24 -19.90 -18.82
CA PRO A 76 -8.09 -20.03 -20.01
C PRO A 76 -9.51 -20.56 -19.72
#